data_AF-A0A1Q3AUB6-F1
#
_entry.id   AF-A0A1Q3AUB6-F1
#
_cell.length_a   1.000
_cell.length_b   1.000
_cell.length_c   1.000
_cell.angle_alpha   90.00
_cell.angle_beta   90.00
_cell.angle_gamma   90.00
#
_symmetry.space_group_name_H-M   'P 1'
#
loop_
_entity.id
_entity.type
_entity.pdbx_description
1 polymer ?
#
loop_
_entity_poly.entity_id
_entity_poly.type
_entity_poly.pdbx_seq_one_letter_code
_entity_poly.pdbx_strand_id
1 'polypeptide(L)'
;VTYEGTNQVKHTKINRLVHDYELFTMLENGNISSMYARFNDIINALKGLGKVYTNHELVGKILRCLPKSWEPKVMAIEEVKDLSTLPLEDLLGSLMRHQLRMSDQARNERKKKMIALKASEDEENDEDKD
;
A
#
# COMPACT_ATOMS: atom_id res chain seq x y z
N VAL A 1 -13.58 13.25 42.40
CA VAL A 1 -13.97 13.62 41.02
C VAL A 1 -12.69 13.80 40.21
N THR A 2 -12.31 12.83 39.38
CA THR A 2 -11.11 12.90 38.52
C THR A 2 -11.52 12.79 37.05
N TYR A 3 -12.46 13.65 36.64
CA TYR A 3 -12.98 13.69 35.27
C TYR A 3 -11.97 14.29 34.28
N GLU A 4 -11.12 15.21 34.75
CA GLU A 4 -10.06 15.85 33.94
C GLU A 4 -8.95 14.87 33.52
N GLY A 5 -8.52 13.96 34.40
CA GLY A 5 -7.47 12.98 34.09
C GLY A 5 -7.91 11.99 32.99
N THR A 6 -9.16 11.53 33.02
CA THR A 6 -9.71 10.65 31.98
C THR A 6 -9.83 11.36 30.63
N ASN A 7 -10.21 12.65 30.63
CA ASN A 7 -10.33 13.42 29.39
C ASN A 7 -8.97 13.79 28.79
N GLN A 8 -7.98 14.16 29.61
CA GLN A 8 -6.60 14.36 29.12
C GLN A 8 -6.02 13.09 28.52
N VAL A 9 -6.15 11.94 29.19
CA VAL A 9 -5.65 10.66 28.67
C VAL A 9 -6.32 10.29 27.34
N LYS A 10 -7.63 10.49 27.22
CA LYS A 10 -8.35 10.30 25.95
C LYS A 10 -7.81 11.23 24.85
N HIS A 11 -7.63 12.52 25.15
CA HIS A 11 -7.16 13.48 24.17
C HIS A 11 -5.74 13.16 23.68
N THR A 12 -4.83 12.84 24.59
CA THR A 12 -3.45 12.43 24.24
C THR A 12 -3.45 11.18 23.36
N LYS A 13 -4.32 10.21 23.66
CA LYS A 13 -4.44 8.98 22.85
C LYS A 13 -4.99 9.27 21.44
N ILE A 14 -6.00 10.14 21.32
CA ILE A 14 -6.52 10.58 20.02
C ILE A 14 -5.40 11.27 19.22
N ASN A 15 -4.68 12.22 19.81
CA ASN A 15 -3.64 12.96 19.10
C ASN A 15 -2.53 12.04 18.59
N ARG A 16 -2.09 11.08 19.41
CA ARG A 16 -1.12 10.06 18.99
C ARG A 16 -1.63 9.25 17.79
N LEU A 17 -2.87 8.73 17.87
CA LEU A 17 -3.43 7.93 16.78
C LEU A 17 -3.66 8.74 15.50
N VAL A 18 -4.02 10.02 15.63
CA VAL A 18 -4.12 10.94 14.49
C VAL A 18 -2.75 11.15 13.85
N HIS A 19 -1.70 11.32 14.65
CA HIS A 19 -0.34 11.41 14.15
C HIS A 19 0.11 10.12 13.44
N ASP A 20 -0.16 8.95 14.04
CA ASP A 20 0.13 7.65 13.43
C ASP A 20 -0.62 7.48 12.10
N TYR A 21 -1.89 7.95 12.03
CA TYR A 21 -2.66 8.00 10.80
C TYR A 21 -2.04 8.95 9.76
N GLU A 22 -1.65 10.16 10.15
CA GLU A 22 -1.06 11.16 9.25
C GLU A 22 0.25 10.69 8.64
N LEU A 23 1.14 10.07 9.43
CA LEU A 23 2.41 9.51 8.97
C LEU A 23 2.30 8.12 8.36
N PHE A 24 1.10 7.53 8.34
CA PHE A 24 0.89 6.19 7.82
C PHE A 24 1.36 6.08 6.36
N THR A 25 2.20 5.09 6.09
CA THR A 25 2.67 4.74 4.74
C THR A 25 2.76 3.22 4.59
N MET A 26 2.70 2.76 3.34
CA MET A 26 2.98 1.38 3.02
C MET A 26 4.45 1.07 3.30
N LEU A 27 4.73 -0.04 3.97
CA LEU A 27 6.09 -0.50 4.19
C LEU A 27 6.69 -1.01 2.87
N GLU A 28 8.00 -0.84 2.71
CA GLU A 28 8.74 -1.14 1.47
C GLU A 28 8.62 -2.61 1.02
N ASN A 29 8.44 -3.51 1.97
CA ASN A 29 8.22 -4.95 1.80
C ASN A 29 6.81 -5.40 2.20
N GLY A 30 5.90 -4.45 2.46
CA GLY A 30 4.52 -4.73 2.78
C GLY A 30 3.72 -5.16 1.55
N ASN A 31 2.53 -5.73 1.78
CA ASN A 31 1.54 -5.96 0.75
C ASN A 31 0.27 -5.13 1.07
N ILE A 32 -0.62 -5.00 0.10
CA ILE A 32 -1.85 -4.21 0.27
C ILE A 32 -2.70 -4.73 1.43
N SER A 33 -2.73 -6.06 1.65
CA SER A 33 -3.48 -6.66 2.75
C SER A 33 -2.92 -6.27 4.13
N SER A 34 -1.60 -6.38 4.31
CA SER A 34 -0.93 -6.02 5.57
C SER A 34 -0.91 -4.51 5.81
N MET A 35 -0.84 -3.70 4.75
CA MET A 35 -1.07 -2.27 4.85
C MET A 35 -2.49 -1.96 5.31
N TYR A 36 -3.50 -2.56 4.68
CA TYR A 36 -4.89 -2.33 5.00
C TYR A 36 -5.26 -2.76 6.43
N ALA A 37 -4.75 -3.91 6.89
CA ALA A 37 -4.97 -4.37 8.26
C ALA A 37 -4.49 -3.35 9.30
N ARG A 38 -3.23 -2.88 9.19
CA ARG A 38 -2.67 -1.85 10.09
C ARG A 38 -3.43 -0.53 10.00
N PHE A 39 -3.84 -0.15 8.80
CA PHE A 39 -4.64 1.05 8.58
C PHE A 39 -5.99 0.93 9.30
N ASN A 40 -6.67 -0.19 9.14
CA ASN A 40 -7.96 -0.46 9.77
C ASN A 40 -7.87 -0.49 11.30
N ASP A 41 -6.77 -1.01 11.87
CA ASP A 41 -6.53 -0.98 13.32
C ASP A 41 -6.50 0.45 13.88
N ILE A 42 -5.81 1.36 13.19
CA ILE A 42 -5.75 2.79 13.56
C ILE A 42 -7.14 3.43 13.46
N ILE A 43 -7.86 3.17 12.36
CA ILE A 43 -9.20 3.72 12.13
C ILE A 43 -10.19 3.21 13.18
N ASN A 44 -10.15 1.93 13.52
CA ASN A 44 -11.02 1.35 14.54
C ASN A 44 -10.71 1.90 15.92
N ALA A 45 -9.42 2.10 16.25
CA ALA A 45 -9.02 2.74 17.50
C ALA A 45 -9.52 4.19 17.59
N LEU A 46 -9.42 4.97 16.51
CA LEU A 46 -9.94 6.34 16.44
C LEU A 46 -11.47 6.39 16.54
N LYS A 47 -12.15 5.48 15.83
CA LYS A 47 -13.61 5.35 15.88
C LYS A 47 -14.11 5.03 17.29
N GLY A 48 -13.43 4.14 18.00
CA GLY A 48 -13.73 3.82 19.41
C GLY A 48 -13.53 5.00 20.37
N LEU A 49 -12.78 6.03 19.96
CA LEU A 49 -12.57 7.27 20.71
C LEU A 49 -13.45 8.43 20.21
N GLY A 50 -14.36 8.17 19.25
CA GLY A 50 -15.32 9.16 18.73
C GLY A 50 -14.83 9.94 17.50
N LYS A 51 -13.65 9.65 16.95
CA LYS A 51 -13.16 10.26 15.71
C LYS A 51 -13.43 9.32 14.53
N VAL A 52 -14.34 9.72 13.65
CA VAL A 52 -14.77 8.94 12.48
C VAL A 52 -14.34 9.65 11.20
N TYR A 53 -13.82 8.89 10.23
CA TYR A 53 -13.48 9.39 8.91
C TYR A 53 -14.52 8.90 7.89
N THR A 54 -14.80 9.76 6.92
CA THR A 54 -15.66 9.47 5.77
C THR A 54 -14.98 8.50 4.81
N ASN A 55 -15.78 7.81 3.97
CA ASN A 55 -15.24 6.90 2.95
C ASN A 55 -14.24 7.62 2.02
N HIS A 56 -14.55 8.85 1.62
CA HIS A 56 -13.68 9.68 0.80
C HIS A 56 -12.31 9.92 1.45
N GLU A 57 -12.29 10.27 2.74
CA GLU A 57 -11.04 10.47 3.50
C GLU A 57 -10.22 9.18 3.60
N LEU A 58 -10.88 8.03 3.82
CA LEU A 58 -10.22 6.73 3.91
C LEU A 58 -9.61 6.31 2.56
N VAL A 59 -10.39 6.41 1.47
CA VAL A 59 -9.95 6.13 0.10
C VAL A 59 -8.77 7.02 -0.28
N GLY A 60 -8.92 8.34 -0.13
CA GLY A 60 -7.86 9.29 -0.45
C GLY A 60 -6.62 9.11 0.43
N LYS A 61 -6.78 8.66 1.66
CA LYS A 61 -5.64 8.34 2.52
C LYS A 61 -4.90 7.10 2.01
N ILE A 62 -5.60 6.01 1.73
CA ILE A 62 -4.97 4.77 1.21
C ILE A 62 -4.19 5.04 -0.07
N LEU A 63 -4.76 5.80 -1.02
CA LEU A 63 -4.08 6.16 -2.26
C LEU A 63 -2.77 6.95 -2.00
N ARG A 64 -2.78 7.90 -1.06
CA ARG A 64 -1.59 8.68 -0.67
C ARG A 64 -0.54 7.89 0.09
N CYS A 65 -0.92 6.77 0.70
CA CYS A 65 0.00 5.90 1.45
C CYS A 65 0.74 4.90 0.56
N LEU A 66 0.37 4.78 -0.72
CA LEU A 66 1.01 3.87 -1.65
C LEU A 66 2.40 4.37 -2.08
N PRO A 67 3.36 3.45 -2.37
CA PRO A 67 4.66 3.82 -2.91
C PRO A 67 4.56 4.52 -4.27
N LYS A 68 5.58 5.31 -4.64
CA LYS A 68 5.62 6.03 -5.93
C LYS A 68 5.46 5.13 -7.16
N SER A 69 5.85 3.86 -7.09
CA SER A 69 5.64 2.90 -8.17
C SER A 69 4.16 2.65 -8.52
N TRP A 70 3.24 3.08 -7.65
CA TRP A 70 1.79 3.00 -7.85
C TRP A 70 1.19 4.29 -8.45
N GLU A 71 1.97 5.37 -8.64
CA GLU A 71 1.49 6.65 -9.17
C GLU A 71 0.63 6.50 -10.45
N PRO A 72 1.03 5.71 -11.48
CA PRO A 72 0.20 5.54 -12.67
C PRO A 72 -1.17 4.92 -12.37
N LYS A 73 -1.22 4.01 -11.39
CA LYS A 73 -2.46 3.35 -10.98
C LYS A 73 -3.34 4.28 -10.16
N VAL A 74 -2.76 5.10 -9.30
CA VAL A 74 -3.48 6.12 -8.50
C VAL A 74 -4.12 7.14 -9.44
N MET A 75 -3.35 7.70 -10.37
CA MET A 75 -3.85 8.67 -11.36
C MET A 75 -5.03 8.10 -12.16
N ALA A 76 -4.90 6.88 -12.68
CA ALA A 76 -6.00 6.24 -13.42
C ALA A 76 -7.26 5.99 -12.57
N ILE A 77 -7.13 5.82 -11.25
CA ILE A 77 -8.29 5.70 -10.35
C ILE A 77 -8.94 7.07 -10.15
N GLU A 78 -8.13 8.11 -9.93
CA GLU A 78 -8.60 9.49 -9.71
C GLU A 78 -9.27 10.09 -10.96
N GLU A 79 -8.80 9.72 -12.16
CA GLU A 79 -9.38 10.20 -13.42
C GLU A 79 -10.72 9.54 -13.78
N VAL A 80 -10.89 8.26 -13.42
CA VAL A 80 -12.04 7.44 -13.90
C VAL A 80 -13.13 7.30 -12.85
N LYS A 81 -12.81 7.48 -11.57
CA LYS A 81 -13.75 7.23 -10.47
C LYS A 81 -13.87 8.41 -9.53
N ASP A 82 -15.11 8.76 -9.21
CA ASP A 82 -15.38 9.65 -8.07
C ASP A 82 -15.05 8.91 -6.77
N LEU A 83 -13.98 9.34 -6.11
CA LEU A 83 -13.48 8.77 -4.85
C LEU A 83 -14.52 8.81 -3.72
N SER A 84 -15.53 9.69 -3.80
CA SER A 84 -16.60 9.75 -2.81
C SER A 84 -17.60 8.58 -2.94
N THR A 85 -17.77 8.05 -4.16
CA THR A 85 -18.70 6.95 -4.46
C THR A 85 -18.03 5.58 -4.51
N LEU A 86 -16.69 5.55 -4.63
CA LEU A 86 -15.92 4.32 -4.73
C LEU A 86 -15.97 3.51 -3.43
N PRO A 87 -16.52 2.28 -3.43
CA PRO A 87 -16.47 1.42 -2.27
C PRO A 87 -15.02 1.08 -1.92
N LEU A 88 -14.69 1.12 -0.62
CA LEU A 88 -13.35 0.83 -0.14
C LEU A 88 -12.89 -0.59 -0.51
N GLU A 89 -13.81 -1.55 -0.48
CA GLU A 89 -13.55 -2.94 -0.87
C GLU A 89 -13.19 -3.08 -2.34
N ASP A 90 -13.85 -2.32 -3.22
CA ASP A 90 -13.55 -2.30 -4.66
C ASP A 90 -12.18 -1.70 -4.93
N LEU A 91 -11.81 -0.63 -4.20
CA LEU A 91 -10.47 -0.06 -4.24
C LEU A 91 -9.43 -1.12 -3.86
N LEU A 92 -9.61 -1.77 -2.71
CA LEU A 92 -8.68 -2.79 -2.22
C LEU A 92 -8.56 -3.96 -3.19
N GLY A 93 -9.68 -4.44 -3.74
CA GLY A 93 -9.68 -5.49 -4.75
C GLY A 93 -8.91 -5.08 -6.02
N SER A 94 -9.08 -3.84 -6.48
CA SER A 94 -8.32 -3.29 -7.61
C SER A 94 -6.82 -3.22 -7.32
N LEU A 95 -6.44 -2.77 -6.12
CA LEU A 95 -5.05 -2.68 -5.68
C LEU A 95 -4.40 -4.07 -5.54
N MET A 96 -5.07 -5.04 -4.92
CA MET A 96 -4.57 -6.41 -4.77
C MET A 96 -4.36 -7.10 -6.13
N ARG A 97 -5.30 -6.95 -7.07
CA ARG A 97 -5.15 -7.46 -8.45
C ARG A 97 -3.94 -6.84 -9.16
N HIS A 98 -3.71 -5.55 -8.96
CA HIS A 98 -2.55 -4.88 -9.52
C HIS A 98 -1.24 -5.39 -8.90
N GLN A 99 -1.20 -5.55 -7.58
CA GLN A 99 -0.04 -6.10 -6.88
C GLN A 99 0.36 -7.48 -7.42
N LEU A 100 -0.62 -8.37 -7.62
CA LEU A 100 -0.39 -9.70 -8.16
C LEU A 100 0.26 -9.64 -9.56
N ARG A 101 -0.27 -8.78 -10.44
CA ARG A 101 0.28 -8.55 -11.78
C ARG A 101 1.71 -8.02 -11.76
N MET A 102 2.01 -7.07 -10.88
CA MET A 102 3.37 -6.53 -10.72
C MET A 102 4.36 -7.62 -10.28
N SER A 103 3.95 -8.50 -9.36
CA SER A 103 4.77 -9.62 -8.90
C SER A 103 5.06 -10.63 -10.02
N ASP A 104 4.04 -11.01 -10.80
CA ASP A 104 4.19 -11.91 -11.94
C ASP A 104 5.12 -11.34 -13.02
N GLN A 105 4.99 -10.04 -13.29
CA GLN A 105 5.85 -9.34 -14.25
C GLN A 105 7.31 -9.33 -13.77
N ALA A 106 7.56 -8.98 -12.51
CA ALA A 106 8.91 -9.00 -11.94
C ALA A 106 9.55 -10.40 -11.98
N ARG A 107 8.76 -11.46 -11.74
CA ARG A 107 9.23 -12.85 -11.87
C ARG A 107 9.59 -13.20 -13.31
N ASN A 108 8.77 -12.78 -14.26
CA ASN A 108 8.99 -13.08 -15.68
C ASN A 108 10.21 -12.34 -16.23
N GLU A 109 10.42 -11.08 -15.84
CA GLU A 109 11.61 -10.29 -16.23
C GLU A 109 12.91 -10.90 -15.70
N ARG A 110 12.92 -11.38 -14.44
CA ARG A 110 14.08 -12.10 -13.89
C ARG A 110 14.39 -13.38 -14.67
N LYS A 111 13.37 -14.15 -15.05
CA LYS A 111 13.56 -15.35 -15.87
C LYS A 111 14.15 -15.02 -17.24
N LYS A 112 13.64 -13.98 -17.92
CA LYS A 112 14.17 -13.52 -19.21
C LYS A 112 15.64 -13.09 -19.11
N LYS A 113 16.01 -12.31 -18.08
CA LYS A 113 17.40 -11.89 -17.86
C LYS A 113 18.34 -13.06 -17.61
N MET A 114 17.90 -14.06 -16.84
CA MET A 114 18.71 -15.26 -16.57
C MET A 114 18.94 -16.11 -17.82
N ILE A 115 17.96 -16.21 -18.72
CA ILE A 115 18.11 -16.91 -20.00
C ILE A 115 19.10 -16.16 -20.90
N ALA A 116 18.98 -14.83 -20.99
CA ALA A 116 19.89 -14.01 -21.80
C ALA A 116 21.35 -14.11 -21.33
N LEU A 117 21.59 -14.10 -20.02
CA LEU A 117 22.94 -14.26 -19.44
C LEU A 117 23.56 -15.64 -19.73
N LYS A 118 22.75 -16.71 -19.66
CA LYS A 118 23.24 -18.06 -19.99
C LYS A 118 23.56 -18.22 -21.47
N ALA A 119 22.75 -17.63 -22.34
CA ALA A 119 23.00 -17.67 -23.78
C ALA A 119 24.32 -16.99 -24.18
N SER A 120 24.76 -15.97 -23.43
CA SER A 120 26.07 -15.34 -23.66
C SER A 120 27.26 -16.11 -23.07
N GLU A 121 27.05 -17.02 -22.11
CA GLU A 121 28.12 -17.86 -21.56
C GLU A 121 28.40 -19.10 -22.43
N ASP A 122 27.41 -19.58 -23.19
CA ASP A 122 27.55 -20.74 -24.08
C ASP A 122 28.27 -20.41 -25.41
N GLU A 123 28.44 -19.14 -25.79
CA GLU A 123 29.14 -18.74 -27.04
C GLU A 123 30.66 -18.51 -26.84
N GLU A 124 31.19 -18.49 -25.61
CA GLU A 124 32.62 -18.24 -25.35
C GLU A 124 33.48 -19.51 -25.18
N ASN A 125 32.92 -20.72 -25.40
CA ASN A 125 33.60 -21.99 -25.06
C ASN A 125 33.83 -22.95 -26.25
N ASP A 126 33.89 -22.42 -27.48
CA ASP A 126 34.08 -23.19 -28.72
C ASP A 126 35.26 -22.70 -29.61
N GLU A 127 36.29 -22.10 -29.00
CA GLU A 127 37.58 -21.84 -29.67
C GLU A 127 38.73 -22.40 -28.81
N ASP A 128 39.06 -23.69 -28.99
CA ASP A 128 40.43 -24.23 -28.94
C ASP A 128 40.40 -25.77 -29.01
N LYS A 129 40.26 -26.29 -30.22
CA LYS A 129 40.71 -27.65 -30.58
C LYS A 129 41.35 -27.62 -31.97
N ASP A 130 42.65 -27.38 -32.01
CA ASP A 130 43.57 -27.88 -33.03
C ASP A 130 44.89 -28.29 -32.38
#